data_AF-A0A357ZYZ1-F1
#
_entry.id   AF-A0A357ZYZ1-F1
#
_cell.length_a   1.000
_cell.length_b   1.000
_cell.length_c   1.000
_cell.angle_alpha   90.00
_cell.angle_beta   90.00
_cell.angle_gamma   90.00
#
_symmetry.space_group_name_H-M   'P 1'
#
loop_
_entity.id
_entity.type
_entity.pdbx_description
1 polymer ?
#
loop_
_entity_poly.entity_id
_entity_poly.type
_entity_poly.pdbx_seq_one_letter_code
_entity_poly.pdbx_strand_id
1 'polypeptide(L)' 'MAELKVTQIKSSIGTKPKHRGTLRALGLRGIGKTNTLPDRPEIRGMIARVPHLISVEEVELGSTGK' A
#
# COMPACT_ATOMS: atom_id res chain seq x y z
N MET A 1 13.46 9.50 -6.99
CA MET A 1 12.95 8.15 -6.73
C MET A 1 11.45 8.23 -6.83
N ALA A 2 10.80 7.34 -7.58
CA ALA A 2 9.34 7.26 -7.56
C ALA A 2 8.89 6.67 -6.22
N GLU A 3 7.82 7.21 -5.66
CA GLU A 3 7.19 6.70 -4.46
C GLU A 3 5.80 6.17 -4.81
N LEU A 4 5.37 5.13 -4.09
CA LEU A 4 4.05 4.55 -4.22
C LEU A 4 3.27 4.90 -2.96
N LYS A 5 2.23 5.71 -3.13
CA LYS A 5 1.26 5.97 -2.08
C LYS A 5 0.20 4.89 -2.11
N VAL A 6 0.21 4.05 -1.09
CA VAL A 6 -0.71 2.91 -0.97
C VAL A 6 -1.78 3.24 0.06
N THR A 7 -3.04 3.12 -0.32
CA THR A 7 -4.21 3.37 0.53
C THR A 7 -5.01 2.10 0.73
N GLN A 8 -5.36 1.75 1.96
CA GLN A 8 -6.27 0.62 2.19
C GLN A 8 -7.72 1.05 1.92
N ILE A 9 -8.34 0.52 0.87
CA ILE A 9 -9.71 0.85 0.46
C ILE A 9 -10.77 -0.12 1.00
N LYS A 10 -10.37 -1.35 1.37
CA LYS A 10 -11.28 -2.37 1.91
C LYS A 10 -10.77 -2.98 3.21
N SER A 11 -11.70 -3.49 4.02
CA SER A 11 -11.37 -4.16 5.27
C SER A 11 -10.50 -5.39 5.04
N SER A 12 -9.63 -5.69 6.00
CA SER A 12 -8.87 -6.94 6.04
C SER A 12 -9.65 -8.09 6.71
N ILE A 13 -10.83 -7.81 7.26
CA ILE A 13 -11.71 -8.80 7.88
C ILE A 13 -12.21 -9.78 6.79
N GLY A 14 -12.19 -11.07 7.08
CA GLY A 14 -12.60 -12.13 6.13
C GLY A 14 -11.57 -12.44 5.03
N THR A 15 -10.44 -11.73 4.98
CA THR A 15 -9.35 -12.02 4.03
C THR A 15 -8.40 -13.09 4.58
N LYS A 16 -7.73 -13.81 3.67
CA LYS A 16 -6.77 -14.86 4.04
C LYS A 16 -5.68 -14.29 5.00
N PRO A 17 -5.19 -15.06 5.98
CA PRO A 17 -4.16 -14.60 6.92
C PRO A 17 -2.90 -14.03 6.24
N LYS A 18 -2.52 -14.58 5.08
CA LYS A 18 -1.40 -14.09 4.26
C LYS A 18 -1.62 -12.67 3.74
N HIS A 19 -2.84 -12.31 3.35
CA HIS A 19 -3.18 -10.96 2.90
C HIS A 19 -3.15 -9.97 4.06
N ARG A 20 -3.68 -10.36 5.23
CA ARG A 20 -3.56 -9.57 6.47
C ARG A 20 -2.11 -9.30 6.84
N GLY A 21 -1.24 -10.30 6.74
CA GLY A 21 0.21 -10.14 6.96
C GLY A 21 0.83 -9.15 5.97
N THR A 22 0.45 -9.25 4.69
CA THR A 22 0.93 -8.33 3.63
C THR A 22 0.50 -6.89 3.90
N LEU A 23 -0.77 -6.64 4.23
CA LEU A 23 -1.27 -5.31 4.59
C LEU A 23 -0.51 -4.73 5.80
N ARG A 24 -0.27 -5.54 6.84
CA ARG A 24 0.51 -5.11 8.01
C ARG A 24 1.96 -4.77 7.67
N ALA A 25 2.59 -5.55 6.80
CA ALA A 25 3.96 -5.30 6.34
C ALA A 25 4.06 -4.05 5.45
N LEU A 26 3.00 -3.71 4.70
CA LEU A 26 2.86 -2.42 4.01
C LEU A 26 2.53 -1.26 4.95
N GLY A 27 2.37 -1.49 6.26
CA GLY A 27 2.02 -0.46 7.24
C GLY A 27 0.52 -0.10 7.29
N LEU A 28 -0.33 -0.83 6.57
CA LEU A 28 -1.76 -0.56 6.48
C LEU A 28 -2.50 -1.25 7.63
N ARG A 29 -2.96 -0.44 8.59
CA ARG A 29 -3.63 -0.89 9.83
C ARG A 29 -5.11 -0.50 9.92
N GLY A 30 -5.75 -0.15 8.81
CA GLY A 30 -7.16 0.23 8.79
C GLY A 30 -7.60 0.85 7.46
N ILE A 31 -8.91 0.81 7.19
CA ILE A 31 -9.49 1.43 5.99
C ILE A 31 -9.23 2.95 6.01
N GLY A 32 -8.91 3.50 4.85
CA GLY A 32 -8.56 4.91 4.66
C GLY A 32 -7.15 5.28 5.12
N LYS A 33 -6.39 4.33 5.70
CA LYS A 33 -4.98 4.57 6.03
C LYS A 33 -4.13 4.50 4.76
N THR A 34 -3.24 5.48 4.65
CA THR A 34 -2.27 5.62 3.58
C THR A 34 -0.87 5.43 4.11
N ASN A 35 0.01 4.86 3.29
CA ASN A 35 1.43 4.80 3.55
C ASN A 35 2.20 5.05 2.26
N THR A 36 3.24 5.86 2.32
CA THR A 36 4.12 6.15 1.20
C THR A 36 5.33 5.25 1.29
N LEU A 37 5.60 4.49 0.23
CA LEU A 37 6.66 3.49 0.17
C LEU A 37 7.54 3.76 -1.05
N PRO A 38 8.86 3.52 -0.98
CA PRO A 38 9.71 3.64 -2.15
C PRO A 38 9.32 2.61 -3.20
N ASP A 39 9.38 3.00 -4.48
CA ASP A 39 9.11 2.08 -5.57
C ASP A 39 10.22 1.03 -5.72
N ARG A 40 10.03 -0.10 -5.04
CA ARG A 40 10.91 -1.28 -5.08
C ARG A 40 10.14 -2.47 -5.64
N PRO A 41 10.81 -3.40 -6.36
CA PRO A 41 10.18 -4.60 -6.88
C PRO A 41 9.57 -5.48 -5.78
N GLU A 42 10.18 -5.50 -4.60
CA GLU A 42 9.67 -6.18 -3.40
C GLU A 42 8.30 -5.62 -2.97
N ILE A 43 8.16 -4.29 -2.93
CA ILE A 43 6.93 -3.60 -2.54
C ILE A 43 5.85 -3.80 -3.62
N ARG A 44 6.21 -3.68 -4.90
CA ARG A 44 5.29 -3.99 -6.02
C ARG A 44 4.79 -5.44 -5.94
N GLY A 45 5.65 -6.39 -5.59
CA GLY A 45 5.27 -7.80 -5.38
C GLY A 45 4.29 -8.00 -4.22
N MET A 46 4.45 -7.23 -3.13
CA MET A 46 3.51 -7.23 -2.01
C MET A 46 2.15 -6.62 -2.41
N ILE A 47 2.16 -5.49 -3.10
CA ILE A 47 0.97 -4.80 -3.63
C ILE A 47 0.17 -5.75 -4.53
N ALA A 48 0.84 -6.44 -5.46
CA ALA A 48 0.23 -7.39 -6.39
C ALA A 48 -0.46 -8.58 -5.71
N ARG A 49 -0.15 -8.88 -4.44
CA ARG A 49 -0.84 -9.93 -3.66
C ARG A 49 -2.18 -9.48 -3.08
N VAL A 50 -2.43 -8.18 -2.96
CA VAL A 50 -3.63 -7.62 -2.32
C VAL A 50 -4.31 -6.51 -3.14
N PRO A 51 -4.38 -6.61 -4.49
CA PRO A 51 -4.77 -5.48 -5.36
C PRO A 51 -6.20 -5.00 -5.14
N HIS A 52 -7.08 -5.87 -4.64
CA HIS A 52 -8.49 -5.55 -4.36
C HIS A 52 -8.72 -4.91 -2.98
N LEU A 53 -7.71 -4.88 -2.11
CA LEU A 53 -7.77 -4.31 -0.76
C LEU A 53 -7.15 -2.91 -0.67
N ILE A 54 -6.36 -2.54 -1.68
CA ILE A 54 -5.58 -1.30 -1.71
C ILE A 54 -5.83 -0.52 -3.00
N SER A 55 -5.61 0.79 -2.92
CA SER A 55 -5.41 1.68 -4.06
C SER A 55 -3.95 2.12 -4.05
N VAL A 56 -3.34 2.24 -5.23
CA VAL A 56 -1.94 2.66 -5.38
C VAL A 56 -1.91 3.87 -6.29
N GLU A 57 -1.26 4.92 -5.84
CA GLU A 57 -0.98 6.14 -6.59
C GLU A 57 0.54 6.27 -6.72
N GLU A 58 1.03 6.40 -7.95
CA GLU A 58 2.44 6.75 -8.19
C GLU A 58 2.61 8.24 -7.89
N VAL A 59 3.59 8.56 -7.03
CA VAL A 59 3.92 9.92 -6.63
C VAL A 59 5.35 10.19 -7.09
N GLU A 60 5.50 11.09 -8.05
CA GLU A 60 6.82 11.60 -8.40
C GLU A 60 7.24 12.62 -7.34
N LEU A 61 8.45 12.44 -6.81
CA LEU A 61 9.07 13.38 -5.89
C LEU A 61 9.30 14.72 -6.61
N GLY A 62 8.29 15.60 -6.52
CA GLY A 62 8.27 16.92 -7.14
C GLY A 62 7.32 17.93 -6.48
N SER A 63 6.56 17.58 -5.45
CA SER A 63 5.71 18.57 -4.75
C SER A 63 5.46 18.23 -3.28
N THR A 64 6.37 18.71 -2.42
CA THR A 64 6.05 19.31 -1.11
C THR A 64 7.32 20.09 -0.71
N GLY A 65 7.43 21.41 -0.87
CA GLY A 65 6.36 22.37 -1.13
C GLY A 65 5.47 22.58 0.09
N LYS A 66 6.01 22.53 1.31
CA LYS A 66 5.79 23.49 2.41
C LYS A 66 6.51 23.02 3.68
#